data_AF-A0A382CSE4-F1
#
_entry.id   AF-A0A382CSE4-F1
#
_cell.length_a   1.000
_cell.length_b   1.000
_cell.length_c   1.000
_cell.angle_alpha   90.00
_cell.angle_beta   90.00
_cell.angle_gamma   90.00
#
_symmetry.space_group_name_H-M   'P 1'
#
loop_
_entity.id
_entity.type
_entity.pdbx_description
1 polymer ?
#
loop_
_entity_poly.entity_id
_entity_poly.type
_entity_poly.pdbx_seq_one_letter_code
_entity_poly.pdbx_strand_id
1 'polypeptide(L)'
;MKILSVPLRFTNDGGFLKIDSTSDEYKAQQVRAMVSTHQGERKLFPSFGITDPTFDDFVPEAMLEEFIKFYGDTVVVSKINVIKREGAVKNIEVKFD
;
A
#
# COMPACT_ATOMS: atom_id res chain seq x y z
N MET A 1 15.15 -7.44 -9.23
CA MET A 1 16.16 -7.47 -8.13
C MET A 1 15.52 -8.15 -6.94
N LYS A 2 16.22 -8.96 -6.14
CA LYS A 2 15.62 -9.59 -4.96
C LYS A 2 15.68 -8.67 -3.74
N ILE A 3 14.52 -8.41 -3.13
CA ILE A 3 14.33 -7.47 -2.02
C ILE A 3 13.56 -8.12 -0.87
N LEU A 4 13.65 -7.59 0.35
CA LEU A 4 12.97 -8.14 1.52
C LEU A 4 11.45 -8.09 1.37
N SER A 5 10.76 -9.15 1.76
CA SER A 5 9.30 -9.16 1.80
C SER A 5 8.76 -8.26 2.91
N VAL A 6 7.59 -7.68 2.69
CA VAL A 6 6.79 -6.97 3.70
C VAL A 6 5.41 -7.65 3.81
N PRO A 7 5.00 -8.14 4.98
CA PRO A 7 5.73 -8.14 6.24
C PRO A 7 7.01 -8.99 6.17
N LEU A 8 7.98 -8.66 7.02
CA LEU A 8 9.26 -9.34 7.08
C LEU A 8 9.05 -10.78 7.55
N ARG A 9 9.47 -11.74 6.73
CA ARG A 9 9.30 -13.18 6.98
C ARG A 9 10.64 -13.89 6.88
N PHE A 10 10.75 -15.02 7.58
CA PHE A 10 11.88 -15.93 7.46
C PHE A 10 11.55 -17.09 6.53
N THR A 11 12.58 -17.58 5.84
CA THR A 11 12.55 -18.86 5.13
C THR A 11 12.89 -20.01 6.09
N ASN A 12 12.58 -21.25 5.71
CA ASN A 12 12.77 -22.42 6.59
C ASN A 12 14.23 -22.71 6.94
N ASP A 13 15.17 -22.10 6.22
CA ASP A 13 16.62 -22.14 6.44
C ASP A 13 17.14 -21.00 7.34
N GLY A 14 16.25 -20.18 7.90
CA GLY A 14 16.60 -19.05 8.77
C GLY A 14 17.01 -17.77 8.02
N GLY A 15 16.95 -17.77 6.68
CA GLY A 15 17.15 -16.59 5.85
C GLY A 15 15.96 -15.63 5.87
N PHE A 16 16.13 -14.41 5.35
CA PHE A 16 15.01 -13.52 5.07
C PHE A 16 14.33 -13.91 3.76
N LEU A 17 13.01 -13.94 3.76
CA LEU A 17 12.23 -14.08 2.53
C LEU A 17 12.48 -12.87 1.64
N LYS A 18 12.91 -13.14 0.41
CA LYS A 18 13.11 -12.13 -0.63
C LYS A 18 12.19 -12.39 -1.80
N ILE A 19 11.58 -11.32 -2.30
CA ILE A 19 10.70 -11.34 -3.47
C ILE A 19 11.34 -10.55 -4.61
N ASP A 20 10.83 -10.75 -5.83
CA ASP A 20 11.31 -9.97 -6.96
C ASP A 20 10.72 -8.56 -6.94
N SER A 21 11.57 -7.56 -7.18
CA SER A 21 11.17 -6.15 -7.26
C SER A 21 10.25 -5.85 -8.44
N THR A 22 10.10 -6.77 -9.40
CA THR A 22 9.20 -6.63 -10.55
C THR A 22 7.95 -7.51 -10.44
N SER A 23 7.80 -8.29 -9.36
CA SER A 23 6.64 -9.17 -9.22
C SER A 23 5.41 -8.39 -8.74
N ASP A 24 4.24 -8.88 -9.10
CA ASP A 24 2.98 -8.32 -8.62
C ASP A 24 2.82 -8.50 -7.11
N GLU A 25 3.44 -9.54 -6.53
CA GLU A 25 3.52 -9.69 -5.08
C GLU A 25 4.22 -8.48 -4.44
N TYR A 26 5.30 -7.97 -5.03
CA TYR A 26 5.96 -6.79 -4.47
C TYR A 26 5.14 -5.52 -4.64
N LYS A 27 4.52 -5.32 -5.80
CA LYS A 27 3.61 -4.17 -6.03
C LYS A 27 2.46 -4.18 -5.01
N ALA A 28 1.87 -5.35 -4.74
CA ALA A 28 0.85 -5.51 -3.72
C ALA A 28 1.36 -5.17 -2.31
N GLN A 29 2.62 -5.48 -2.00
CA GLN A 29 3.23 -5.11 -0.72
C GLN A 29 3.46 -3.60 -0.59
N GLN A 30 3.81 -2.90 -1.67
CA GLN A 30 3.94 -1.44 -1.67
C GLN A 30 2.59 -0.77 -1.38
N VAL A 31 1.52 -1.23 -2.03
CA VAL A 31 0.16 -0.69 -1.80
C VAL A 31 -0.29 -0.98 -0.38
N ARG A 32 -0.09 -2.21 0.09
CA ARG A 32 -0.40 -2.57 1.48
C ARG A 32 0.34 -1.68 2.46
N ALA A 33 1.64 -1.42 2.23
CA ALA A 33 2.42 -0.54 3.09
C ALA A 33 1.82 0.87 3.14
N MET A 34 1.38 1.41 1.99
CA MET A 34 0.78 2.75 1.95
C MET A 34 -0.59 2.79 2.64
N VAL A 35 -1.50 1.87 2.32
CA VAL A 35 -2.85 1.81 2.90
C VAL A 35 -2.82 1.52 4.41
N SER A 36 -1.78 0.85 4.91
CA SER A 36 -1.65 0.53 6.35
C SER A 36 -0.90 1.60 7.15
N THR A 37 -0.34 2.63 6.51
CA THR A 37 0.43 3.69 7.18
C THR A 37 -0.46 4.92 7.31
N HIS A 38 -0.56 5.52 8.50
CA HIS A 38 -1.23 6.81 8.64
C HIS A 38 -0.32 7.94 8.17
N GLN A 39 -0.92 8.95 7.52
CA GLN A 39 -0.19 10.17 7.21
C GLN A 39 0.42 10.78 8.48
N GLY A 40 1.68 11.21 8.38
CA GLY A 40 2.47 11.74 9.49
C GLY A 40 3.29 10.69 10.27
N GLU A 41 3.03 9.39 10.11
CA GLU A 41 3.83 8.34 10.79
C GLU A 41 5.29 8.34 10.32
N ARG A 42 5.52 8.66 9.04
CA ARG A 42 6.86 8.75 8.46
C ARG A 42 7.39 10.18 8.50
N LYS A 43 8.26 10.49 9.47
CA LYS A 43 8.83 11.85 9.66
C LYS A 43 9.46 12.47 8.40
N LEU A 44 10.16 11.67 7.59
CA LEU A 44 10.81 12.15 6.37
C LEU A 44 9.85 12.31 5.18
N PHE A 45 8.72 11.61 5.22
CA PHE A 45 7.71 11.61 4.17
C PHE A 45 6.32 11.65 4.82
N PRO A 46 5.94 12.78 5.44
CA PRO A 46 4.71 12.87 6.23
C PRO A 46 3.45 12.68 5.38
N SER A 47 3.51 12.90 4.06
CA SER A 47 2.41 12.64 3.14
C SER A 47 2.23 11.15 2.80
N PHE A 48 3.21 10.30 3.11
CA PHE A 48 3.11 8.87 2.83
C PHE A 48 2.10 8.22 3.78
N GLY A 49 1.10 7.57 3.19
CA GLY A 49 0.04 6.90 3.92
C GLY A 49 -1.33 7.38 3.50
N ILE A 50 -2.35 6.90 4.21
CA ILE A 50 -3.73 7.38 4.07
C ILE A 50 -4.18 7.97 5.41
N THR A 51 -5.05 8.98 5.37
CA THR A 51 -5.78 9.39 6.58
C THR A 51 -6.73 8.27 6.98
N ASP A 52 -6.89 8.04 8.28
CA ASP A 52 -7.82 7.02 8.79
C ASP A 52 -9.23 7.29 8.25
N PRO A 53 -9.77 6.43 7.36
CA PRO A 53 -11.06 6.67 6.73
C PRO A 53 -12.22 6.17 7.61
N THR A 54 -11.97 5.85 8.88
CA THR A 54 -13.02 5.43 9.82
C THR A 54 -14.07 6.53 10.01
N PHE A 55 -13.64 7.79 10.10
CA PHE A 55 -14.52 8.95 10.30
C PHE A 55 -14.49 9.96 9.15
N ASP A 56 -13.55 9.81 8.20
CA ASP A 56 -13.38 10.67 7.05
C ASP A 56 -13.68 9.94 5.73
N ASP A 57 -13.90 10.70 4.66
CA ASP A 57 -14.00 10.14 3.32
C ASP A 57 -12.63 9.69 2.79
N PHE A 58 -12.57 8.46 2.29
CA PHE A 58 -11.41 7.99 1.54
C PHE A 58 -11.40 8.65 0.15
N VAL A 59 -10.29 9.32 -0.19
CA VAL A 59 -10.07 9.98 -1.49
C VAL A 59 -9.04 9.15 -2.30
N PRO A 60 -9.49 8.28 -3.22
CA PRO A 60 -8.60 7.39 -3.98
C PRO A 60 -7.54 8.13 -4.79
N GLU A 61 -7.89 9.29 -5.35
CA GLU A 61 -7.02 10.08 -6.23
C GLU A 61 -5.80 10.60 -5.46
N ALA A 62 -6.01 11.12 -4.24
CA ALA A 62 -4.92 11.60 -3.39
C ALA A 62 -3.96 10.47 -2.98
N MET A 63 -4.49 9.27 -2.71
CA MET A 63 -3.66 8.10 -2.44
C MET A 63 -2.84 7.71 -3.67
N LEU A 64 -3.43 7.73 -4.87
CA LEU A 64 -2.73 7.40 -6.11
C LEU A 64 -1.62 8.41 -6.44
N GLU A 65 -1.88 9.70 -6.28
CA GLU A 65 -0.88 10.75 -6.51
C GLU A 65 0.35 10.56 -5.61
N GLU A 66 0.13 10.34 -4.31
CA GLU A 66 1.24 10.10 -3.37
C GLU A 66 1.91 8.74 -3.61
N PHE A 67 1.16 7.72 -4.06
CA PHE A 67 1.73 6.42 -4.44
C PHE A 67 2.71 6.58 -5.61
N ILE A 68 2.29 7.27 -6.68
CA ILE A 68 3.12 7.52 -7.87
C ILE A 68 4.33 8.37 -7.52
N LYS A 69 4.15 9.38 -6.66
CA LYS A 69 5.27 10.23 -6.20
C LYS A 69 6.33 9.44 -5.44
N PHE A 70 5.95 8.41 -4.68
CA PHE A 70 6.88 7.65 -3.85
C PHE A 70 7.47 6.43 -4.57
N TYR A 71 6.67 5.70 -5.35
CA TYR A 71 7.05 4.44 -6.00
C TYR A 71 7.21 4.54 -7.52
N GLY A 72 6.88 5.68 -8.12
CA GLY A 72 6.87 5.89 -9.57
C GLY A 72 5.59 5.40 -10.24
N ASP A 73 5.57 5.46 -11.57
CA ASP A 73 4.45 5.09 -12.45
C ASP A 73 4.49 3.59 -12.85
N THR A 74 5.21 2.76 -12.11
CA THR A 74 5.42 1.34 -12.44
C THR A 74 4.22 0.43 -12.11
N VAL A 75 3.17 1.01 -11.50
CA VAL A 75 1.96 0.30 -11.08
C VAL A 75 0.76 1.02 -11.66
N VAL A 76 0.00 0.33 -12.51
CA VAL A 76 -1.27 0.81 -13.06
C VAL A 76 -2.40 0.29 -12.18
N VAL A 77 -3.14 1.20 -11.56
CA VAL A 77 -4.32 0.85 -10.76
C VAL A 77 -5.55 0.87 -11.66
N SER A 78 -6.17 -0.29 -11.86
CA SER A 78 -7.35 -0.42 -12.71
C SER A 78 -8.65 -0.19 -11.98
N LYS A 79 -8.70 -0.46 -10.66
CA LYS A 79 -9.89 -0.21 -9.86
C LYS A 79 -9.58 -0.05 -8.38
N ILE A 80 -10.26 0.89 -7.72
CA ILE A 80 -10.32 0.98 -6.26
C ILE A 80 -11.79 0.86 -5.83
N ASN A 81 -12.11 -0.12 -4.99
CA ASN A 81 -13.42 -0.24 -4.34
C ASN A 81 -13.29 0.12 -2.86
N VAL A 82 -14.10 1.08 -2.41
CA VAL A 82 -14.23 1.43 -0.98
C VAL A 82 -15.53 0.84 -0.46
N ILE A 83 -15.43 -0.10 0.49
CA ILE A 83 -16.59 -0.79 1.07
C ILE A 83 -16.84 -0.20 2.46
N LYS A 84 -17.94 0.55 2.61
CA LYS A 84 -18.38 1.13 3.89
C LYS A 84 -19.40 0.22 4.58
N ARG A 85 -19.35 0.10 5.92
CA ARG A 85 -20.39 -0.50 6.76
C ARG A 85 -20.61 0.35 8.00
N GLU A 86 -21.87 0.48 8.43
CA GLU A 86 -22.24 1.22 9.66
C GLU A 86 -21.72 2.67 9.69
N GLY A 87 -21.56 3.29 8.51
CA GLY A 87 -21.06 4.67 8.39
C GLY A 87 -19.54 4.82 8.35
N ALA A 88 -18.77 3.74 8.54
CA ALA A 88 -17.31 3.76 8.50
C ALA A 88 -16.74 2.95 7.31
N VAL A 89 -15.54 3.28 6.84
CA VAL A 89 -14.83 2.44 5.86
C VAL A 89 -14.43 1.11 6.50
N LYS A 90 -14.92 0.01 5.93
CA LYS A 90 -14.64 -1.35 6.40
C LYS A 90 -13.50 -2.00 5.62
N ASN A 91 -13.46 -1.82 4.30
CA ASN A 91 -12.45 -2.45 3.46
C ASN A 91 -12.12 -1.58 2.24
N ILE A 92 -10.87 -1.61 1.80
CA ILE A 92 -10.39 -0.96 0.57
C ILE A 92 -9.78 -2.06 -0.30
N GLU A 93 -10.36 -2.27 -1.48
CA GLU A 93 -9.84 -3.23 -2.46
C GLU A 93 -9.21 -2.50 -3.63
N VAL A 94 -7.95 -2.78 -3.91
CA VAL A 94 -7.20 -2.18 -5.01
C VAL A 94 -6.85 -3.27 -6.03
N LYS A 95 -7.22 -3.06 -7.30
CA LYS A 95 -6.91 -3.93 -8.44
C LYS A 95 -5.86 -3.28 -9.34
N PHE A 96 -4.94 -4.09 -9.84
CA PHE A 96 -3.85 -3.70 -10.73
C PHE A 96 -3.95 -4.44 -12.05
N ASP A 97 -3.44 -3.82 -13.11
CA ASP A 97 -3.23 -4.43 -14.42
C ASP A 97 -1.75 -4.83 -14.64
#